data_AF-A0A7S2IEE4-F1
#
_entry.id   AF-A0A7S2IEE4-F1
#
_cell.length_a   1.000
_cell.length_b   1.000
_cell.length_c   1.000
_cell.angle_alpha   90.00
_cell.angle_beta   90.00
_cell.angle_gamma   90.00
#
_symmetry.space_group_name_H-M   'P 1'
#
loop_
_entity.id
_entity.type
_entity.pdbx_description
1 polymer ?
#
loop_
_entity_poly.entity_id
_entity_poly.type
_entity_poly.pdbx_seq_one_letter_code
_entity_poly.pdbx_strand_id
1 'polypeptide(L)'
;MLKRQDDGLHDQLSRAEGQLKRLSPHAILMLHSYVERNLGDPSLAVTVQDAIIKLLRCLCAVCSIETESHTPEGLLNGARKLLRDPHNFATKLCNMPRVSSEEALGLVPFLLSNLQYKRVKEKEVNACYEALHTWLSAFHFFSAVADDVTHTVHELERQENLLRRLNGQPEEIVRGRTAPPLPTSTGPERASFSTGFTPGSFNS
;
A
#
# COMPACT_ATOMS: atom_id res chain seq x y z
N MET A 1 10.56 -23.46 6.55
CA MET A 1 11.52 -22.45 6.06
C MET A 1 10.82 -21.26 5.43
N LEU A 2 9.82 -21.45 4.55
CA LEU A 2 9.04 -20.36 3.95
C LEU A 2 8.45 -19.36 4.96
N LYS A 3 7.86 -19.84 6.08
CA LYS A 3 7.31 -18.94 7.12
C LYS A 3 8.34 -17.94 7.69
N ARG A 4 9.57 -18.39 7.96
CA ARG A 4 10.64 -17.50 8.46
C ARG A 4 11.13 -16.52 7.38
N GLN A 5 11.03 -16.89 6.12
CA GLN A 5 11.38 -16.03 4.99
C GLN A 5 10.30 -14.95 4.79
N ASP A 6 9.02 -15.32 4.87
CA ASP A 6 7.89 -14.40 4.82
C ASP A 6 7.92 -13.39 5.99
N ASP A 7 8.09 -13.87 7.23
CA ASP A 7 8.24 -13.02 8.41
C ASP A 7 9.42 -12.02 8.24
N GLY A 8 10.55 -12.50 7.71
CA GLY A 8 11.73 -11.67 7.46
C GLY A 8 11.54 -10.61 6.36
N LEU A 9 10.75 -10.91 5.33
CA LEU A 9 10.41 -9.97 4.26
C LEU A 9 9.37 -8.94 4.73
N HIS A 10 8.39 -9.37 5.52
CA HIS A 10 7.41 -8.49 6.16
C HIS A 10 8.11 -7.47 7.08
N ASP A 11 9.06 -7.92 7.91
CA ASP A 11 9.85 -7.04 8.76
C ASP A 11 10.69 -6.04 7.95
N GLN A 12 11.25 -6.46 6.81
CA GLN A 12 11.99 -5.57 5.91
C GLN A 12 11.08 -4.50 5.31
N LEU A 13 9.89 -4.89 4.83
CA LEU A 13 8.90 -3.96 4.30
C LEU A 13 8.43 -2.97 5.38
N SER A 14 8.09 -3.46 6.57
CA SER A 14 7.65 -2.63 7.70
C SER A 14 8.71 -1.59 8.11
N ARG A 15 10.00 -1.98 8.14
CA ARG A 15 11.09 -1.04 8.38
C ARG A 15 11.20 0.01 7.29
N ALA A 16 11.08 -0.39 6.02
CA ALA A 16 11.16 0.54 4.89
C ALA A 16 9.97 1.52 4.85
N GLU A 17 8.76 1.05 5.16
CA GLU A 17 7.58 1.91 5.36
C GLU A 17 7.79 2.89 6.51
N GLY A 18 8.41 2.45 7.61
CA GLY A 18 8.80 3.31 8.72
C GLY A 18 9.74 4.44 8.31
N GLN A 19 10.66 4.19 7.35
CA GLN A 19 11.53 5.22 6.78
C GLN A 19 10.76 6.19 5.88
N LEU A 20 9.88 5.67 5.02
CA LEU A 20 9.00 6.48 4.17
C LEU A 20 8.12 7.44 4.98
N LYS A 21 7.48 6.95 6.05
CA LYS A 21 6.62 7.75 6.93
C LYS A 21 7.37 8.86 7.67
N ARG A 22 8.70 8.76 7.78
CA ARG A 22 9.58 9.79 8.37
C ARG A 22 10.05 10.83 7.35
N LEU A 23 9.82 10.63 6.06
CA LEU A 23 10.14 11.64 5.06
C LEU A 23 9.31 12.89 5.32
N SER A 24 9.98 14.04 5.30
CA SER A 24 9.28 15.31 5.34
C SER A 24 8.61 15.57 3.98
N PRO A 25 7.43 16.21 3.95
CA PRO A 25 6.82 16.69 2.70
C PRO A 25 7.77 17.57 1.89
N HIS A 26 8.65 18.30 2.56
CA HIS A 26 9.70 19.10 1.94
C HIS A 26 10.67 18.26 1.11
N ALA A 27 11.10 17.08 1.59
CA ALA A 27 12.00 16.22 0.83
C ALA A 27 11.35 15.71 -0.47
N ILE A 28 10.05 15.42 -0.43
CA ILE A 28 9.26 15.01 -1.59
C ILE A 28 9.14 16.16 -2.60
N LEU A 29 8.87 17.38 -2.13
CA LEU A 29 8.84 18.58 -2.96
C LEU A 29 10.21 18.89 -3.59
N MET A 30 11.29 18.67 -2.86
CA MET A 30 12.65 18.82 -3.38
C MET A 30 12.95 17.80 -4.47
N LEU A 31 12.57 16.54 -4.28
CA LEU A 31 12.68 15.51 -5.32
C LEU A 31 11.84 15.89 -6.56
N HIS A 32 10.59 16.29 -6.37
CA HIS A 32 9.71 16.73 -7.46
C HIS A 32 10.34 17.88 -8.27
N SER A 33 10.79 18.93 -7.59
CA SER A 33 11.44 20.09 -8.21
C SER A 33 12.79 19.73 -8.86
N TYR A 34 13.49 18.73 -8.34
CA TYR A 34 14.71 18.22 -8.95
C TYR A 34 14.41 17.48 -10.25
N VAL A 35 13.40 16.61 -10.27
CA VAL A 35 12.97 15.88 -11.47
C VAL A 35 12.52 16.87 -12.55
N GLU A 36 11.68 17.85 -12.21
CA GLU A 36 11.22 18.89 -13.16
C GLU A 36 12.36 19.64 -13.86
N ARG A 37 13.44 19.92 -13.13
CA ARG A 37 14.55 20.72 -13.66
C ARG A 37 15.57 19.91 -14.44
N ASN A 38 15.78 18.65 -14.06
CA ASN A 38 16.94 17.87 -14.52
C ASN A 38 16.56 16.65 -15.36
N LEU A 39 15.28 16.27 -15.44
CA LEU A 39 14.88 15.13 -16.27
C LEU A 39 15.02 15.49 -17.76
N GLY A 40 16.02 14.91 -18.41
CA GLY A 40 16.34 15.20 -19.81
C GLY A 40 17.48 16.21 -19.98
N ASP A 41 18.05 16.73 -18.89
CA ASP A 41 19.23 17.59 -18.94
C ASP A 41 20.49 16.78 -19.29
N PRO A 42 21.15 17.03 -20.43
CA PRO A 42 22.35 16.31 -20.84
C PRO A 42 23.57 16.61 -19.96
N SER A 43 23.53 17.66 -19.14
CA SER A 43 24.61 18.02 -18.21
C SER A 43 24.59 17.18 -16.92
N LEU A 44 23.47 16.52 -16.62
CA LEU A 44 23.37 15.66 -15.46
C LEU A 44 24.18 14.38 -15.68
N ALA A 45 24.86 13.91 -14.64
CA ALA A 45 25.57 12.64 -14.69
C ALA A 45 24.61 11.50 -15.10
N VAL A 46 24.95 10.78 -16.17
CA VAL A 46 24.13 9.69 -16.74
C VAL A 46 23.68 8.68 -15.68
N THR A 47 24.55 8.37 -14.71
CA THR A 47 24.23 7.43 -13.62
C THR A 47 23.14 7.95 -12.69
N VAL A 48 23.07 9.27 -12.46
CA VAL A 48 22.01 9.91 -11.65
C VAL A 48 20.71 9.94 -12.42
N GLN A 49 20.78 10.34 -13.69
CA GLN A 49 19.61 10.45 -14.55
C GLN A 49 18.93 9.09 -14.72
N ASP A 50 19.70 8.05 -15.05
CA ASP A 50 19.18 6.69 -15.24
C ASP A 50 18.60 6.12 -13.94
N ALA A 51 19.27 6.33 -12.80
CA ALA A 51 18.76 5.91 -11.50
C ALA A 51 17.42 6.58 -11.13
N ILE A 52 17.27 7.87 -11.41
CA ILE A 52 16.01 8.61 -11.19
C ILE A 52 14.92 8.13 -12.16
N ILE A 53 15.24 7.94 -13.44
CA ILE A 53 14.30 7.43 -14.44
C ILE A 53 13.76 6.06 -14.03
N LYS A 54 14.64 5.16 -13.60
CA LYS A 54 14.27 3.83 -13.13
C LYS A 54 13.37 3.89 -11.90
N LEU A 55 13.74 4.70 -10.91
CA LEU A 55 12.92 4.92 -9.72
C LEU A 55 11.50 5.38 -10.10
N LEU A 56 11.39 6.41 -10.93
CA LEU A 56 10.10 6.96 -11.36
C LEU A 56 9.27 5.95 -12.15
N ARG A 57 9.90 5.18 -13.05
CA ARG A 57 9.20 4.13 -13.80
C ARG A 57 8.64 3.06 -12.87
N CYS A 58 9.42 2.58 -11.90
CA CYS A 58 8.94 1.62 -10.91
C CYS A 58 7.81 2.20 -10.06
N LEU A 59 7.93 3.43 -9.57
CA LEU A 59 6.89 4.06 -8.76
C LEU A 59 5.60 4.29 -9.55
N CYS A 60 5.70 4.73 -10.81
CA CYS A 60 4.54 4.87 -11.69
C CYS A 60 3.87 3.52 -11.96
N ALA A 61 4.65 2.46 -12.23
CA ALA A 61 4.13 1.12 -12.44
C ALA A 61 3.39 0.60 -11.20
N VAL A 62 4.02 0.66 -10.02
CA VAL A 62 3.41 0.25 -8.75
C VAL A 62 2.15 1.06 -8.45
N CYS A 63 2.16 2.37 -8.71
CA CYS A 63 1.01 3.25 -8.49
C CYS A 63 -0.06 3.19 -9.61
N SER A 64 0.09 2.30 -10.59
CA SER A 64 -0.80 2.19 -11.76
C SER A 64 -1.00 3.52 -12.50
N ILE A 65 0.06 4.32 -12.60
CA ILE A 65 0.06 5.60 -13.31
C ILE A 65 0.49 5.33 -14.75
N GLU A 66 -0.46 5.47 -15.67
CA GLU A 66 -0.19 5.37 -17.11
C GLU A 66 0.75 6.49 -17.56
N THR A 67 1.90 6.10 -18.10
CA THR A 67 2.81 6.97 -18.83
C THR A 67 2.52 6.82 -20.31
N GLU A 68 1.81 7.79 -20.89
CA GLU A 68 1.26 7.79 -22.26
C GLU A 68 2.31 7.62 -23.37
N SER A 69 3.60 7.70 -23.04
CA SER A 69 4.72 7.52 -23.96
C SER A 69 5.96 7.12 -23.16
N HIS A 70 6.79 6.19 -23.66
CA HIS A 70 8.12 5.89 -23.07
C HIS A 70 9.14 7.05 -23.20
N THR A 71 8.65 8.27 -23.47
CA THR A 71 9.41 9.50 -23.59
C THR A 71 9.69 10.11 -22.22
N PRO A 72 10.73 10.96 -22.10
CA PRO A 72 11.01 11.72 -20.89
C PRO A 72 9.81 12.56 -20.41
N GLU A 73 9.05 13.15 -21.34
CA GLU A 73 7.88 13.97 -21.04
C GLU A 73 6.72 13.17 -20.46
N GLY A 74 6.48 11.95 -20.98
CA GLY A 74 5.48 11.04 -20.44
C GLY A 74 5.81 10.62 -19.01
N LEU A 75 7.10 10.33 -18.74
CA LEU A 75 7.58 10.03 -17.41
C LEU A 75 7.48 11.23 -16.46
N LEU A 76 7.76 12.44 -16.95
CA LEU A 76 7.63 13.67 -16.16
C LEU A 76 6.17 13.91 -15.75
N ASN A 77 5.23 13.72 -16.67
CA ASN A 77 3.79 13.80 -16.36
C ASN A 77 3.38 12.74 -15.32
N GLY A 78 3.93 11.53 -15.42
CA GLY A 78 3.76 10.51 -14.39
C GLY A 78 4.29 10.95 -13.02
N ALA A 79 5.50 11.52 -12.99
CA ALA A 79 6.12 12.04 -11.77
C ALA A 79 5.30 13.18 -11.13
N ARG A 80 4.75 14.10 -11.94
CA ARG A 80 3.83 15.16 -11.47
C ARG A 80 2.58 14.57 -10.83
N LYS A 81 1.96 13.56 -11.45
CA LYS A 81 0.78 12.86 -10.90
C LYS A 81 1.13 12.14 -9.59
N LEU A 82 2.28 11.48 -9.55
CA LEU A 82 2.79 10.71 -8.42
C LEU A 82 3.10 11.59 -7.20
N LEU A 83 3.81 12.71 -7.41
CA LEU A 83 4.35 13.58 -6.37
C LEU A 83 3.45 14.80 -6.07
N ARG A 84 2.23 14.84 -6.63
CA ARG A 84 1.28 15.96 -6.50
C ARG A 84 0.93 16.29 -5.05
N ASP A 85 0.76 15.27 -4.22
CA ASP A 85 0.38 15.41 -2.81
C ASP A 85 1.50 14.89 -1.90
N PRO A 86 2.47 15.75 -1.53
CA PRO A 86 3.61 15.33 -0.73
C PRO A 86 3.24 14.98 0.72
N HIS A 87 2.08 15.44 1.22
CA HIS A 87 1.67 15.17 2.60
C HIS A 87 1.08 13.76 2.75
N ASN A 88 0.35 13.30 1.74
CA ASN A 88 -0.25 11.97 1.75
C ASN A 88 0.58 10.92 0.99
N PHE A 89 1.65 11.32 0.31
CA PHE A 89 2.46 10.45 -0.54
C PHE A 89 2.97 9.19 0.17
N ALA A 90 3.63 9.33 1.32
CA ALA A 90 4.17 8.20 2.08
C ALA A 90 3.05 7.26 2.56
N THR A 91 1.94 7.82 3.05
CA THR A 91 0.76 7.05 3.47
C THR A 91 0.14 6.29 2.30
N LYS A 92 0.04 6.92 1.13
CA LYS A 92 -0.47 6.29 -0.09
C LYS A 92 0.39 5.10 -0.49
N LEU A 93 1.72 5.26 -0.51
CA LEU A 93 2.64 4.17 -0.85
C LEU A 93 2.55 3.01 0.14
N CYS A 94 2.53 3.28 1.45
CA CYS A 94 2.44 2.21 2.46
C CYS A 94 1.10 1.46 2.44
N ASN A 95 0.05 2.05 1.86
CA ASN A 95 -1.26 1.42 1.74
C ASN A 95 -1.47 0.76 0.37
N MET A 96 -0.43 0.68 -0.48
CA MET A 96 -0.55 0.04 -1.79
C MET A 96 -0.80 -1.46 -1.63
N PRO A 97 -1.77 -2.02 -2.38
CA PRO A 97 -1.96 -3.46 -2.41
C PRO A 97 -0.70 -4.13 -2.97
N ARG A 98 -0.47 -5.38 -2.57
CA ARG A 98 0.60 -6.20 -3.14
C ARG A 98 0.36 -6.37 -4.64
N VAL A 99 1.44 -6.34 -5.41
CA VAL A 99 1.41 -6.67 -6.85
C VAL A 99 1.57 -8.17 -7.04
N SER A 100 1.13 -8.69 -8.19
CA SER A 100 1.35 -10.11 -8.54
C SER A 100 2.84 -10.42 -8.67
N SER A 101 3.24 -11.70 -8.53
CA SER A 101 4.64 -12.09 -8.72
C SER A 101 5.13 -11.78 -10.14
N GLU A 102 4.28 -11.88 -11.16
CA GLU A 102 4.60 -11.50 -12.54
C GLU A 102 4.93 -10.00 -12.67
N GLU A 103 4.09 -9.14 -12.09
CA GLU A 103 4.33 -7.69 -12.07
C GLU A 103 5.59 -7.34 -11.26
N ALA A 104 5.82 -8.02 -10.14
CA ALA A 104 7.04 -7.86 -9.35
C ALA A 104 8.28 -8.24 -10.16
N LEU A 105 8.27 -9.38 -10.87
CA LEU A 105 9.35 -9.78 -11.77
C LEU A 105 9.62 -8.75 -12.87
N GLY A 106 8.58 -8.07 -13.35
CA GLY A 106 8.70 -6.95 -14.28
C GLY A 106 9.51 -5.75 -13.74
N LEU A 107 9.61 -5.60 -12.41
CA LEU A 107 10.39 -4.54 -11.75
C LEU A 107 11.88 -4.91 -11.58
N VAL A 108 12.23 -6.21 -11.66
CA VAL A 108 13.59 -6.73 -11.43
C VAL A 108 14.66 -6.05 -12.30
N PRO A 109 14.48 -5.86 -13.63
CA PRO A 109 15.50 -5.25 -14.48
C PRO A 109 15.84 -3.81 -14.06
N PHE A 110 14.92 -3.12 -13.40
CA PHE A 110 15.09 -1.75 -12.95
C PHE A 110 15.75 -1.69 -11.56
N LEU A 111 15.35 -2.59 -10.64
CA LEU A 111 15.84 -2.63 -9.26
C LEU A 111 17.23 -3.30 -9.12
N LEU A 112 17.51 -4.33 -9.92
CA LEU A 112 18.77 -5.09 -9.84
C LEU A 112 19.83 -4.58 -10.83
N SER A 113 19.57 -3.51 -11.57
CA SER A 113 20.60 -2.92 -12.41
C SER A 113 21.74 -2.40 -11.51
N ASN A 114 22.97 -2.89 -11.73
CA ASN A 114 24.18 -2.64 -10.92
C ASN A 114 24.65 -1.15 -10.85
N LEU A 115 23.79 -0.20 -11.21
CA LEU A 115 24.09 1.22 -11.20
C LEU A 115 23.86 1.78 -9.79
N GLN A 116 24.96 2.01 -9.09
CA GLN A 116 24.94 2.73 -7.82
C GLN A 116 24.54 4.19 -8.08
N TYR A 117 23.42 4.61 -7.50
CA TYR A 117 22.99 6.00 -7.50
C TYR A 117 24.11 6.89 -6.97
N LYS A 118 24.55 7.85 -7.79
CA LYS A 118 25.51 8.86 -7.36
C LYS A 118 24.74 9.98 -6.66
N ARG A 119 25.09 10.25 -5.40
CA ARG A 119 24.44 11.31 -4.62
C ARG A 119 24.58 12.68 -5.29
N VAL A 120 23.51 13.45 -5.28
CA VAL A 120 23.43 14.83 -5.77
C VAL A 120 23.76 15.82 -4.64
N LYS A 121 23.84 17.12 -4.95
CA LYS A 121 24.19 18.15 -3.96
C LYS A 121 23.08 18.33 -2.91
N GLU A 122 21.82 18.20 -3.33
CA GLU A 122 20.63 18.35 -2.52
C GLU A 122 20.42 17.13 -1.60
N LYS A 123 20.62 17.31 -0.29
CA LYS A 123 20.55 16.23 0.70
C LYS A 123 19.15 15.61 0.78
N GLU A 124 18.14 16.44 0.64
CA GLU A 124 16.72 16.10 0.70
C GLU A 124 16.32 15.19 -0.47
N VAL A 125 16.87 15.46 -1.66
CA VAL A 125 16.67 14.63 -2.86
C VAL A 125 17.29 13.25 -2.64
N ASN A 126 18.53 13.19 -2.13
CA ASN A 126 19.20 11.93 -1.81
C ASN A 126 18.42 11.11 -0.77
N ALA A 127 17.98 11.74 0.32
CA ALA A 127 17.23 11.07 1.38
C ALA A 127 15.88 10.53 0.87
N CYS A 128 15.18 11.32 0.05
CA CYS A 128 13.93 10.89 -0.57
C CYS A 128 14.15 9.73 -1.55
N TYR A 129 15.17 9.82 -2.40
CA TYR A 129 15.57 8.75 -3.31
C TYR A 129 15.87 7.44 -2.58
N GLU A 130 16.72 7.49 -1.55
CA GLU A 130 17.15 6.30 -0.80
C GLU A 130 15.97 5.63 -0.10
N ALA A 131 15.10 6.40 0.57
CA ALA A 131 13.91 5.85 1.23
C ALA A 131 12.95 5.19 0.23
N LEU A 132 12.73 5.83 -0.93
CA LEU A 132 11.87 5.28 -1.98
C LEU A 132 12.46 4.01 -2.60
N HIS A 133 13.77 4.01 -2.88
CA HIS A 133 14.47 2.85 -3.42
C HIS A 133 14.45 1.67 -2.45
N THR A 134 14.74 1.91 -1.16
CA THR A 134 14.69 0.88 -0.11
C THR A 134 13.29 0.29 0.02
N TRP A 135 12.26 1.13 0.02
CA TRP A 135 10.88 0.65 0.06
C TRP A 135 10.50 -0.15 -1.18
N LEU A 136 10.79 0.35 -2.38
CA LEU A 136 10.51 -0.38 -3.62
C LEU A 136 11.19 -1.76 -3.66
N SER A 137 12.43 -1.82 -3.19
CA SER A 137 13.18 -3.08 -3.11
C SER A 137 12.50 -4.07 -2.15
N ALA A 138 12.13 -3.61 -0.95
CA ALA A 138 11.46 -4.44 0.03
C ALA A 138 10.06 -4.87 -0.44
N PHE A 139 9.30 -3.94 -1.03
CA PHE A 139 7.97 -4.18 -1.61
C PHE A 139 8.02 -5.21 -2.73
N HIS A 140 9.02 -5.12 -3.61
CA HIS A 140 9.29 -6.10 -4.65
C HIS A 140 9.54 -7.49 -4.09
N PHE A 141 10.51 -7.65 -3.18
CA PHE A 141 10.84 -8.98 -2.65
C PHE A 141 9.69 -9.60 -1.87
N PHE A 142 8.94 -8.78 -1.13
CA PHE A 142 7.74 -9.23 -0.43
C PHE A 142 6.64 -9.67 -1.41
N SER A 143 6.42 -8.93 -2.49
CA SER A 143 5.39 -9.26 -3.48
C SER A 143 5.78 -10.48 -4.32
N ALA A 144 7.05 -10.65 -4.68
CA ALA A 144 7.54 -11.77 -5.50
C ALA A 144 7.32 -13.15 -4.83
N VAL A 145 7.31 -13.19 -3.48
CA VAL A 145 7.12 -14.41 -2.68
C VAL A 145 5.65 -14.61 -2.26
N ALA A 146 4.79 -13.60 -2.48
CA ALA A 146 3.41 -13.62 -1.98
C ALA A 146 2.55 -14.73 -2.62
N ASP A 147 2.77 -15.04 -3.90
CA ASP A 147 2.01 -16.07 -4.62
C ASP A 147 2.35 -17.48 -4.09
N ASP A 148 3.63 -17.74 -3.77
CA ASP A 148 4.09 -19.01 -3.18
C ASP A 148 3.51 -19.22 -1.78
N VAL A 149 3.42 -18.16 -0.98
CA VAL A 149 2.84 -18.21 0.37
C VAL A 149 1.33 -18.46 0.29
N THR A 150 0.62 -17.79 -0.61
CA THR A 150 -0.83 -17.95 -0.79
C THR A 150 -1.19 -19.38 -1.22
N HIS A 151 -0.44 -19.95 -2.17
CA HIS A 151 -0.60 -21.34 -2.57
C HIS A 151 -0.36 -22.31 -1.40
N THR A 152 0.69 -22.06 -0.61
CA THR A 152 1.02 -22.90 0.56
C THR A 152 -0.04 -22.80 1.66
N VAL A 153 -0.60 -21.62 1.90
CA VAL A 153 -1.70 -21.43 2.87
C VAL A 153 -2.94 -22.21 2.44
N HIS A 154 -3.34 -22.13 1.17
CA HIS A 154 -4.48 -22.90 0.68
C HIS A 154 -4.27 -24.42 0.77
N GLU A 155 -3.05 -24.90 0.48
CA GLU A 155 -2.75 -26.32 0.63
C GLU A 155 -2.77 -26.76 2.10
N LEU A 156 -2.28 -25.91 3.03
CA LEU A 156 -2.39 -26.16 4.46
C LEU A 156 -3.85 -26.18 4.93
N GLU A 157 -4.69 -25.23 4.50
CA GLU A 157 -6.12 -25.21 4.81
C GLU A 157 -6.83 -26.47 4.27
N ARG A 158 -6.48 -26.91 3.05
CA ARG A 158 -7.00 -28.14 2.45
C ARG A 158 -6.61 -29.36 3.29
N GLN A 159 -5.35 -29.45 3.72
CA GLN A 159 -4.87 -30.55 4.55
C GLN A 159 -5.50 -30.53 5.95
N GLU A 160 -5.68 -29.35 6.54
CA GLU A 160 -6.32 -29.21 7.84
C GLU A 160 -7.80 -29.60 7.77
N ASN A 161 -8.52 -29.20 6.72
CA ASN A 161 -9.89 -29.64 6.46
C ASN A 161 -9.98 -31.16 6.27
N LEU A 162 -9.02 -31.77 5.56
CA LEU A 162 -8.95 -33.23 5.40
C LEU A 162 -8.73 -33.94 6.74
N LEU A 163 -7.81 -33.42 7.57
CA LEU A 163 -7.54 -33.96 8.90
C LEU A 163 -8.75 -33.82 9.84
N ARG A 164 -9.48 -32.69 9.81
CA ARG A 164 -10.72 -32.52 10.57
C ARG A 164 -11.78 -33.56 10.16
N ARG A 165 -11.94 -33.81 8.86
CA ARG A 165 -12.86 -34.83 8.33
C ARG A 165 -12.45 -36.25 8.71
N LEU A 166 -11.16 -36.58 8.68
CA LEU A 166 -10.65 -37.92 9.05
C LEU A 166 -10.72 -38.17 10.57
N ASN A 167 -10.55 -37.14 11.39
CA ASN A 167 -10.67 -37.23 12.85
C ASN A 167 -12.11 -37.15 13.36
N GLY A 168 -13.11 -37.12 12.46
CA GLY A 168 -14.52 -37.06 12.85
C GLY A 168 -14.91 -35.79 13.60
N GLN A 169 -14.12 -34.71 13.49
CA GLN A 169 -14.49 -33.43 14.07
C GLN A 169 -15.53 -32.76 13.17
N PRO A 170 -16.69 -32.34 13.71
CA PRO A 170 -17.71 -31.67 12.91
C PRO A 170 -17.13 -30.36 12.36
N GLU A 171 -17.39 -30.07 11.08
CA GLU A 171 -17.12 -28.77 10.48
C GLU A 171 -17.89 -27.71 11.27
N GLU A 172 -17.20 -27.00 12.16
CA GLU A 172 -17.72 -25.73 12.68
C GLU A 172 -17.69 -24.74 11.53
N ILE A 173 -18.79 -24.73 10.78
CA ILE A 173 -19.18 -23.66 9.90
C ILE A 173 -19.24 -22.39 10.76
N VAL A 174 -18.16 -21.60 10.77
CA VAL A 174 -18.19 -20.23 11.27
C VAL A 174 -19.02 -19.41 10.28
N ARG A 175 -20.33 -19.53 10.40
CA ARG A 175 -21.32 -18.74 9.66
C ARG A 175 -22.43 -18.41 10.62
N GLY A 176 -22.34 -17.24 11.24
CA GLY A 176 -23.37 -16.83 12.20
C GLY A 176 -23.01 -15.60 12.98
N ARG A 177 -22.80 -14.49 12.27
CA ARG A 177 -23.01 -13.14 12.79
C ARG A 177 -24.34 -13.16 13.56
N THR A 178 -24.26 -12.95 14.86
CA THR A 178 -25.34 -12.98 15.83
C THR A 178 -26.51 -12.12 15.34
N ALA A 179 -27.58 -12.76 14.88
CA ALA A 179 -28.89 -12.14 14.76
C ALA A 179 -29.61 -12.33 16.12
N PRO A 180 -30.03 -11.26 16.81
CA PRO A 180 -30.87 -11.41 17.99
C PRO A 180 -32.32 -11.74 17.56
N PRO A 181 -33.02 -12.62 18.29
CA PRO A 181 -34.38 -13.02 17.95
C PRO A 181 -35.40 -11.91 18.25
N LEU A 182 -36.34 -11.74 17.33
CA LEU A 182 -37.61 -11.03 17.52
C LEU A 182 -38.50 -11.82 18.51
N PRO A 183 -39.13 -11.18 19.50
CA PRO A 183 -40.28 -11.74 20.19
C PRO A 183 -41.59 -11.22 19.59
N THR A 184 -42.39 -12.15 19.05
CA THR A 184 -43.74 -11.91 18.55
C THR A 184 -44.76 -11.95 19.70
N SER A 185 -45.43 -10.82 19.91
CA SER A 185 -46.87 -10.64 20.18
C SER A 185 -47.64 -11.66 21.04
N THR A 186 -48.13 -11.19 22.20
CA THR A 186 -49.47 -11.50 22.73
C THR A 186 -50.08 -10.24 23.35
N GLY A 187 -51.14 -9.68 22.74
CA GLY A 187 -52.11 -8.78 23.40
C GLY A 187 -53.21 -9.60 24.10
N PRO A 188 -54.36 -9.02 24.55
CA PRO A 188 -54.87 -7.64 24.48
C PRO A 188 -55.04 -7.03 25.91
N GLU A 189 -55.41 -5.76 26.16
CA GLU A 189 -56.78 -5.21 26.08
C GLU A 189 -56.78 -3.73 26.57
N ARG A 190 -57.61 -2.91 25.90
CA ARG A 190 -58.33 -1.64 26.28
C ARG A 190 -58.12 -1.04 27.69
N ALA A 191 -58.25 0.25 27.97
CA ALA A 191 -58.59 1.53 27.31
C ALA A 191 -58.26 2.62 28.37
N SER A 192 -57.97 3.89 28.09
CA SER A 192 -58.92 4.98 27.83
C SER A 192 -58.22 6.31 28.17
N PHE A 193 -58.43 7.32 27.33
CA PHE A 193 -58.59 8.75 27.63
C PHE A 193 -57.90 9.39 28.87
N SER A 194 -57.06 10.40 28.63
CA SER A 194 -57.51 11.80 28.81
C SER A 194 -56.48 12.85 28.40
N THR A 195 -57.04 13.90 27.82
CA THR A 195 -56.50 15.19 27.40
C THR A 195 -56.09 16.11 28.57
N GLY A 196 -55.10 16.97 28.35
CA GLY A 196 -54.81 18.18 29.13
C GLY A 196 -53.46 18.77 28.69
N PHE A 197 -53.39 19.67 27.71
CA PHE A 197 -53.60 21.13 27.76
C PHE A 197 -52.74 21.92 28.78
N THR A 198 -51.55 22.36 28.32
CA THR A 198 -50.94 23.73 28.41
C THR A 198 -50.35 24.26 29.75
N PRO A 199 -49.72 25.47 29.82
CA PRO A 199 -48.40 25.87 29.29
C PRO A 199 -47.57 26.75 30.30
N GLY A 200 -46.39 27.27 29.88
CA GLY A 200 -45.63 28.35 30.55
C GLY A 200 -44.53 27.87 31.51
N SER A 201 -43.39 28.52 31.75
CA SER A 201 -42.89 29.90 31.54
C SER A 201 -41.35 29.86 31.64
N PHE A 202 -40.57 30.52 30.78
CA PHE A 202 -39.89 31.82 30.98
C PHE A 202 -38.94 31.98 32.20
N ASN A 203 -37.69 32.32 31.85
CA ASN A 203 -36.60 33.02 32.56
C ASN A 203 -35.90 32.43 33.80
N SER A 204 -34.57 32.29 33.69
CA SER A 204 -33.60 33.28 34.21
C SER A 204 -32.30 33.22 33.42
#